data_AF-U3G776-F1
#
_entry.id   AF-U3G776-F1
#
_cell.length_a   1.000
_cell.length_b   1.000
_cell.length_c   1.000
_cell.angle_alpha   90.00
_cell.angle_beta   90.00
_cell.angle_gamma   90.00
#
_symmetry.space_group_name_H-M   'P 1'
#
loop_
_entity.id
_entity.type
_entity.pdbx_description
1 polymer ?
#
loop_
_entity_poly.entity_id
_entity_poly.type
_entity_poly.pdbx_seq_one_letter_code
_entity_poly.pdbx_strand_id
1 'polypeptide(L)'
;MTDTPYRFKPINIYYHMYSGTKLASLKALKKVYDYALSRPVFPIYSTEYVVKVLDFRNMAIAREVGDGNTWLVRGDGDLRELRWMARGTPRMADAQGVVGYDKAAGGIYIHLDDGAARFTLAPEAESSKPAYIAEAAAFVRNFARNGNALSFEAGGYYKPFVRLANAGACRVKVNGNPARTARAQDNTVRVDLTGAAAQTVTYQHIDVVC
;
A
#
# COMPACT_ATOMS: atom_id res chain seq x y z
N MET A 1 7.60 18.35 0.49
CA MET A 1 8.56 17.31 0.96
C MET A 1 7.84 16.05 1.41
N THR A 2 6.69 16.18 2.07
CA THR A 2 5.76 15.07 2.36
C THR A 2 4.53 15.18 1.46
N ASP A 3 3.97 14.03 1.07
CA ASP A 3 2.76 13.87 0.26
C ASP A 3 2.76 14.50 -1.16
N THR A 4 2.43 15.79 -1.30
CA THR A 4 2.24 16.44 -2.61
C THR A 4 3.22 17.61 -2.81
N PRO A 5 3.81 17.81 -4.00
CA PRO A 5 3.72 16.95 -5.19
C PRO A 5 4.65 15.73 -5.13
N TYR A 6 5.55 15.66 -4.14
CA TYR A 6 6.47 14.54 -3.95
C TYR A 6 6.59 14.12 -2.48
N ARG A 7 6.45 12.80 -2.24
CA ARG A 7 6.77 12.09 -1.00
C ARG A 7 8.27 11.79 -0.93
N PHE A 8 9.08 12.80 -0.60
CA PHE A 8 10.53 12.62 -0.46
C PHE A 8 10.96 12.24 0.96
N LYS A 9 10.16 12.58 1.98
CA LYS A 9 10.46 12.31 3.38
C LYS A 9 9.25 11.71 4.11
N PRO A 10 9.46 10.81 5.08
CA PRO A 10 8.41 10.39 5.98
C PRO A 10 8.02 11.53 6.92
N ILE A 11 6.84 11.42 7.54
CA ILE A 11 6.52 12.19 8.74
C ILE A 11 7.28 11.55 9.90
N ASN A 12 8.22 12.28 10.50
CA ASN A 12 8.99 11.83 11.66
C ASN A 12 8.67 12.73 12.86
N ILE A 13 8.21 12.13 13.96
CA ILE A 13 7.96 12.84 15.22
C ILE A 13 9.09 12.47 16.18
N TYR A 14 10.01 13.40 16.40
CA TYR A 14 11.10 13.25 17.37
C TYR A 14 10.80 14.07 18.62
N TYR A 15 10.95 13.46 19.79
CA TYR A 15 10.82 14.12 21.08
C TYR A 15 11.62 13.38 22.16
N HIS A 16 11.96 14.10 23.22
CA HIS A 16 12.59 13.53 24.41
C HIS A 16 11.53 13.19 25.47
N MET A 17 11.87 12.27 26.38
CA MET A 17 10.99 11.84 27.47
C MET A 17 10.55 12.99 28.39
N TYR A 18 11.35 14.05 28.52
CA TYR A 18 10.95 15.23 29.30
C TYR A 18 9.66 15.89 28.75
N SER A 19 9.30 15.67 27.49
CA SER A 19 8.04 16.17 26.89
C SER A 19 6.80 15.60 27.58
N GLY A 20 6.92 14.45 28.26
CA GLY A 20 5.85 13.86 29.07
C GLY A 20 5.76 14.40 30.50
N THR A 21 6.75 15.18 30.97
CA THR A 21 6.83 15.57 32.40
C THR A 21 5.99 16.79 32.75
N LYS A 22 5.52 17.55 31.76
CA LYS A 22 4.64 18.72 31.93
C LYS A 22 3.36 18.50 31.15
N LEU A 23 2.21 18.71 31.80
CA LEU A 23 0.90 18.49 31.18
C LEU A 23 0.72 19.29 29.89
N ALA A 24 1.19 20.54 29.85
CA ALA A 24 1.14 21.38 28.65
C ALA A 24 1.96 20.76 27.49
N SER A 25 3.18 20.30 27.77
CA SER A 25 4.05 19.63 26.79
C SER A 25 3.45 18.31 26.29
N LEU A 26 2.86 17.51 27.18
CA LEU A 26 2.19 16.26 26.81
C LEU A 26 0.97 16.52 25.90
N LYS A 27 0.16 17.53 26.22
CA LYS A 27 -0.97 17.94 25.38
C LYS A 27 -0.51 18.42 24.00
N ALA A 28 0.60 19.17 23.94
CA ALA A 28 1.20 19.59 22.68
C ALA A 28 1.67 18.39 21.85
N LEU A 29 2.39 17.44 22.47
CA LEU A 29 2.82 16.21 21.81
C LEU A 29 1.64 15.40 21.27
N LYS A 30 0.58 15.23 22.07
CA LYS A 30 -0.65 14.55 21.64
C LYS A 30 -1.27 15.22 20.41
N LYS A 31 -1.34 16.55 20.39
CA LYS A 31 -1.88 17.31 19.24
C LYS A 31 -1.08 17.04 17.95
N VAL A 32 0.25 16.92 18.05
CA VAL A 32 1.12 16.59 16.91
C VAL A 32 0.84 15.16 16.42
N TYR A 33 0.71 14.19 17.33
CA TYR A 33 0.33 12.82 16.99
C TYR A 33 -1.06 12.73 16.35
N ASP A 34 -2.06 13.39 16.92
CA ASP A 34 -3.43 13.43 16.39
C ASP A 34 -3.42 14.00 14.96
N TYR A 35 -2.67 15.08 14.72
CA TYR A 35 -2.50 15.64 13.38
C TYR A 35 -1.84 14.64 12.42
N ALA A 36 -0.73 14.02 12.81
CA ALA A 36 0.00 13.09 11.94
C ALA A 36 -0.84 11.85 11.59
N LEU A 37 -1.53 11.28 12.58
CA LEU A 37 -2.40 10.11 12.42
C LEU A 37 -3.72 10.42 11.69
N SER A 38 -4.08 11.70 11.53
CA SER A 38 -5.21 12.11 10.67
C SER A 38 -4.88 12.10 9.18
N ARG A 39 -3.60 11.96 8.83
CA ARG A 39 -3.12 11.87 7.44
C ARG A 39 -3.14 10.41 6.98
N PRO A 40 -3.16 10.13 5.67
CA PRO A 40 -3.02 8.77 5.14
C PRO A 40 -1.58 8.28 5.34
N VAL A 41 -1.26 7.86 6.56
CA VAL A 41 0.08 7.39 6.95
C VAL A 41 0.08 5.88 7.14
N PHE A 42 1.23 5.29 6.85
CA PHE A 42 1.56 3.91 7.21
C PHE A 42 2.63 3.94 8.32
N PRO A 43 2.25 3.78 9.60
CA PRO A 43 3.21 3.80 10.70
C PRO A 43 4.12 2.58 10.65
N ILE A 44 5.43 2.83 10.61
CA ILE A 44 6.50 1.83 10.56
C ILE A 44 7.61 2.21 11.53
N TYR A 45 8.45 1.24 11.89
CA TYR A 45 9.69 1.51 12.61
C TYR A 45 10.72 2.21 11.71
N SER A 46 11.58 3.03 12.30
CA SER A 46 12.67 3.70 11.58
C SER A 46 13.62 2.71 10.91
N THR A 47 13.83 1.53 11.49
CA THR A 47 14.63 0.44 10.89
C THR A 47 14.02 -0.09 9.59
N GLU A 48 12.68 -0.20 9.53
CA GLU A 48 11.96 -0.62 8.33
C GLU A 48 12.01 0.45 7.24
N TYR A 49 12.06 1.74 7.62
CA TYR A 49 12.32 2.81 6.65
C TYR A 49 13.75 2.74 6.10
N VAL A 50 14.74 2.44 6.94
CA VAL A 50 16.16 2.34 6.51
C VAL A 50 16.33 1.27 5.44
N VAL A 51 15.77 0.07 5.64
CA VAL A 51 15.89 -1.02 4.63
C VAL A 51 15.20 -0.68 3.31
N LYS A 52 14.08 0.06 3.32
CA LYS A 52 13.44 0.57 2.10
C LYS A 52 14.34 1.52 1.30
N VAL A 53 15.11 2.36 1.99
CA VAL A 53 16.07 3.26 1.33
C VAL A 53 17.25 2.48 0.74
N LEU A 54 17.67 1.40 1.38
CA LEU A 54 18.73 0.53 0.85
C LEU A 54 18.23 -0.25 -0.38
N ASP A 55 17.03 -0.83 -0.30
CA ASP A 55 16.39 -1.52 -1.43
C ASP A 55 16.23 -0.58 -2.64
N PHE A 56 15.78 0.66 -2.43
CA PHE A 56 15.72 1.68 -3.50
C PHE A 56 17.05 1.83 -4.25
N ARG A 57 18.20 1.75 -3.56
CA ARG A 57 19.52 1.89 -4.19
C ARG A 57 19.91 0.67 -5.02
N ASN A 58 19.41 -0.50 -4.66
CA ASN A 58 19.69 -1.77 -5.33
C ASN A 58 18.66 -2.07 -6.43
N MET A 59 17.51 -1.39 -6.42
CA MET A 59 16.40 -1.67 -7.31
C MET A 59 16.74 -1.38 -8.77
N ALA A 60 16.44 -2.35 -9.63
CA ALA A 60 16.56 -2.25 -11.08
C ALA A 60 15.17 -2.26 -11.73
N ILE A 61 14.97 -1.34 -12.68
CA ILE A 61 13.77 -1.27 -13.52
C ILE A 61 14.22 -1.37 -14.97
N ALA A 62 13.68 -2.35 -15.70
CA ALA A 62 14.01 -2.62 -17.08
C ALA A 62 12.74 -2.73 -17.93
N ARG A 63 12.91 -2.57 -19.25
CA ARG A 63 11.85 -2.78 -20.24
C ARG A 63 12.22 -3.97 -21.11
N GLU A 64 11.28 -4.88 -21.35
CA GLU A 64 11.49 -6.01 -22.24
C GLU A 64 11.68 -5.52 -23.69
N VAL A 65 12.68 -6.07 -24.38
CA VAL A 65 13.06 -5.64 -25.73
C VAL A 65 12.03 -6.11 -26.78
N GLY A 66 11.34 -7.23 -26.54
CA GLY A 66 10.46 -7.86 -27.52
C GLY A 66 9.15 -7.10 -27.78
N ASP A 67 8.46 -6.63 -26.74
CA ASP A 67 7.16 -5.97 -26.87
C ASP A 67 7.20 -4.44 -26.65
N GLY A 68 8.29 -3.92 -26.08
CA GLY A 68 8.48 -2.50 -25.81
C GLY A 68 7.49 -1.87 -24.81
N ASN A 69 6.64 -2.65 -24.16
CA ASN A 69 5.59 -2.16 -23.25
C ASN A 69 5.52 -2.93 -21.92
N THR A 70 6.27 -4.03 -21.80
CA THR A 70 6.41 -4.78 -20.55
C THR A 70 7.60 -4.29 -19.75
N TRP A 71 7.35 -4.07 -18.46
CA TRP A 71 8.31 -3.60 -17.48
C TRP A 71 8.63 -4.72 -16.50
N LEU A 72 9.90 -4.78 -16.11
CA LEU A 72 10.45 -5.69 -15.12
C LEU A 72 11.02 -4.85 -13.97
N VAL A 73 10.68 -5.23 -12.74
CA VAL A 73 11.21 -4.60 -11.51
C VAL A 73 11.89 -5.68 -10.70
N ARG A 74 13.10 -5.41 -10.20
CA ARG A 74 13.84 -6.27 -9.29
C ARG A 74 14.44 -5.46 -8.14
N GLY A 75 14.23 -5.89 -6.91
CA GLY A 75 14.77 -5.34 -5.68
C GLY A 75 14.76 -6.41 -4.58
N ASP A 76 15.07 -5.99 -3.36
CA ASP A 76 15.23 -6.86 -2.19
C ASP A 76 13.87 -7.22 -1.54
N GLY A 77 12.82 -6.45 -1.83
CA GLY A 77 11.43 -6.73 -1.42
C GLY A 77 10.95 -5.91 -0.22
N ASP A 78 11.76 -4.98 0.26
CA ASP A 78 11.38 -4.04 1.32
C ASP A 78 10.63 -2.83 0.75
N LEU A 79 11.08 -2.27 -0.37
CA LEU A 79 10.43 -1.16 -1.07
C LEU A 79 9.36 -1.70 -2.02
N ARG A 80 8.08 -1.51 -1.65
CA ARG A 80 6.93 -2.07 -2.35
C ARG A 80 6.02 -1.05 -3.03
N GLU A 81 6.49 0.17 -3.23
CA GLU A 81 5.72 1.21 -3.92
C GLU A 81 6.64 1.97 -4.89
N LEU A 82 6.25 2.02 -6.16
CA LEU A 82 6.94 2.77 -7.21
C LEU A 82 6.14 3.99 -7.58
N ARG A 83 6.78 5.14 -7.68
CA ARG A 83 6.17 6.29 -8.35
C ARG A 83 6.41 6.16 -9.85
N TRP A 84 5.33 6.12 -10.61
CA TRP A 84 5.35 5.95 -12.05
C TRP A 84 4.75 7.16 -12.76
N MET A 85 5.56 7.83 -13.58
CA MET A 85 5.17 9.08 -14.27
C MET A 85 4.82 8.88 -15.75
N ALA A 86 5.01 7.67 -16.28
CA ALA A 86 4.56 7.35 -17.63
C ALA A 86 3.03 7.20 -17.66
N ARG A 87 2.44 7.41 -18.85
CA ARG A 87 0.99 7.28 -19.04
C ARG A 87 0.54 5.82 -18.92
N GLY A 88 -0.71 5.65 -18.51
CA GLY A 88 -1.36 4.34 -18.37
C GLY A 88 -1.21 3.76 -16.96
N THR A 89 -1.84 2.60 -16.78
CA THR A 89 -1.85 1.86 -15.51
C THR A 89 -1.40 0.43 -15.75
N PRO A 90 -0.84 -0.28 -14.75
CA PRO A 90 -0.58 -1.71 -14.89
C PRO A 90 -1.84 -2.46 -15.30
N ARG A 91 -1.73 -3.31 -16.34
CA ARG A 91 -2.79 -4.23 -16.70
C ARG A 91 -2.89 -5.32 -15.64
N MET A 92 -3.82 -5.15 -14.71
CA MET A 92 -3.93 -6.03 -13.53
C MET A 92 -4.33 -7.47 -13.86
N ALA A 93 -4.83 -7.73 -15.07
CA ALA A 93 -5.25 -9.06 -15.52
C ALA A 93 -4.09 -10.05 -15.64
N ASP A 94 -2.89 -9.58 -16.00
CA ASP A 94 -1.71 -10.41 -16.25
C ASP A 94 -0.43 -9.89 -15.59
N ALA A 95 -0.52 -8.83 -14.77
CA ALA A 95 0.59 -8.36 -13.95
C ALA A 95 0.99 -9.41 -12.91
N GLN A 96 2.30 -9.61 -12.76
CA GLN A 96 2.93 -10.44 -11.74
C GLN A 96 3.66 -9.54 -10.75
N GLY A 97 3.53 -9.81 -9.47
CA GLY A 97 4.17 -9.03 -8.41
C GLY A 97 3.60 -7.62 -8.20
N VAL A 98 2.47 -7.30 -8.83
CA VAL A 98 1.76 -6.02 -8.68
C VAL A 98 0.42 -6.27 -8.01
N VAL A 99 0.21 -5.66 -6.84
CA VAL A 99 -1.05 -5.80 -6.08
C VAL A 99 -2.10 -4.76 -6.44
N GLY A 100 -1.66 -3.64 -7.03
CA GLY A 100 -2.53 -2.56 -7.48
C GLY A 100 -1.80 -1.26 -7.73
N TYR A 101 -2.54 -0.16 -7.77
CA TYR A 101 -1.99 1.18 -7.97
C TYR A 101 -2.94 2.25 -7.40
N ASP A 102 -2.43 3.46 -7.17
CA ASP A 102 -3.23 4.64 -6.83
C ASP A 102 -2.78 5.87 -7.62
N LYS A 103 -3.60 6.92 -7.61
CA LYS A 103 -3.26 8.21 -8.21
C LYS A 103 -2.09 8.86 -7.46
N ALA A 104 -1.18 9.46 -8.23
CA ALA A 104 -0.12 10.32 -7.73
C ALA A 104 -0.15 11.67 -8.45
N ALA A 105 0.46 12.70 -7.86
CA ALA A 105 0.63 13.98 -8.56
C ALA A 105 1.44 13.77 -9.86
N GLY A 106 0.78 13.91 -11.02
CA GLY A 106 1.39 13.74 -12.34
C GLY A 106 1.62 12.30 -12.79
N GLY A 107 1.06 11.29 -12.11
CA GLY A 107 1.24 9.89 -12.46
C GLY A 107 0.46 8.96 -11.53
N ILE A 108 1.05 7.80 -11.24
CA ILE A 108 0.49 6.82 -10.31
C ILE A 108 1.54 6.30 -9.32
N TYR A 109 1.08 5.72 -8.23
CA TYR A 109 1.85 4.80 -7.40
C TYR A 109 1.51 3.37 -7.82
N ILE A 110 2.50 2.55 -8.12
CA ILE A 110 2.33 1.11 -8.40
C ILE A 110 2.75 0.34 -7.15
N HIS A 111 1.87 -0.52 -6.65
CA HIS A 111 2.07 -1.29 -5.44
C HIS A 111 2.54 -2.70 -5.78
N LEU A 112 3.61 -3.14 -5.12
CA LEU A 112 4.23 -4.45 -5.31
C LEU A 112 3.90 -5.38 -4.13
N ASP A 113 3.87 -6.68 -4.35
CA ASP A 113 3.75 -7.65 -3.24
C ASP A 113 5.10 -8.00 -2.62
N ASP A 114 6.18 -7.90 -3.39
CA ASP A 114 7.55 -8.23 -3.00
C ASP A 114 8.59 -7.52 -3.91
N GLY A 115 9.83 -8.02 -3.95
CA GLY A 115 10.94 -7.42 -4.71
C GLY A 115 10.94 -7.69 -6.21
N ALA A 116 9.99 -8.46 -6.76
CA ALA A 116 9.96 -8.80 -8.17
C ALA A 116 8.60 -8.55 -8.81
N ALA A 117 8.56 -7.73 -9.86
CA ALA A 117 7.34 -7.51 -10.63
C ALA A 117 7.58 -7.59 -12.15
N ARG A 118 6.52 -7.94 -12.88
CA ARG A 118 6.43 -7.90 -14.34
C ARG A 118 5.04 -7.44 -14.73
N PHE A 119 4.94 -6.34 -15.47
CA PHE A 119 3.63 -5.79 -15.87
C PHE A 119 3.72 -5.01 -17.18
N THR A 120 2.63 -5.03 -17.95
CA THR A 120 2.45 -4.18 -19.12
C THR A 120 1.57 -2.98 -18.76
N LEU A 121 1.80 -1.83 -19.38
CA LEU A 121 0.93 -0.67 -19.22
C LEU A 121 -0.26 -0.74 -20.19
N ALA A 122 -1.46 -0.50 -19.68
CA ALA A 122 -2.68 -0.34 -20.44
C ALA A 122 -3.16 1.12 -20.42
N PRO A 123 -3.83 1.59 -21.49
CA PRO A 123 -4.59 2.84 -21.46
C PRO A 123 -5.66 2.79 -20.35
N GLU A 124 -5.97 3.95 -19.76
CA GLU A 124 -6.86 4.04 -18.60
C GLU A 124 -8.31 3.57 -18.89
N ALA A 125 -8.69 3.43 -20.16
CA ALA A 125 -10.04 3.13 -20.64
C ALA A 125 -10.34 1.63 -20.89
N GLU A 126 -9.82 0.73 -20.06
CA GLU A 126 -10.30 -0.67 -20.08
C GLU A 126 -11.66 -0.81 -19.39
N SER A 127 -12.62 -1.45 -20.07
CA SER A 127 -14.04 -1.55 -19.68
C SER A 127 -14.31 -2.48 -18.49
N SER A 128 -13.42 -3.45 -18.21
CA SER A 128 -13.52 -4.36 -17.07
C SER A 128 -12.17 -4.48 -16.40
N LYS A 129 -12.01 -3.79 -15.26
CA LYS A 129 -10.80 -3.85 -14.45
C LYS A 129 -11.04 -4.80 -13.28
N PRO A 130 -10.20 -5.85 -13.09
CA PRO A 130 -10.36 -6.73 -11.95
C PRO A 130 -10.13 -5.96 -10.64
N ALA A 131 -10.63 -6.48 -9.53
CA ALA A 131 -10.36 -5.89 -8.21
C ALA A 131 -8.86 -5.87 -7.91
N TYR A 132 -8.36 -4.84 -7.22
CA TYR A 132 -6.96 -4.70 -6.82
C TYR A 132 -6.84 -3.88 -5.53
N ILE A 133 -5.68 -3.89 -4.88
CA ILE A 133 -5.42 -3.08 -3.69
C ILE A 133 -5.05 -1.67 -4.14
N ALA A 134 -5.94 -0.70 -3.96
CA ALA A 134 -5.71 0.70 -4.31
C ALA A 134 -4.87 1.42 -3.26
N GLU A 135 -5.09 1.15 -1.98
CA GLU A 135 -4.34 1.77 -0.89
C GLU A 135 -4.17 0.76 0.26
N ALA A 136 -3.03 0.80 0.94
CA ALA A 136 -2.82 0.05 2.17
C ALA A 136 -2.01 0.87 3.17
N ALA A 137 -2.53 1.01 4.39
CA ALA A 137 -1.72 1.38 5.56
C ALA A 137 -1.34 0.11 6.33
N ALA A 138 -0.82 -0.87 5.61
CA ALA A 138 -0.50 -2.20 6.11
C ALA A 138 0.60 -2.81 5.24
N PHE A 139 1.42 -3.68 5.83
CA PHE A 139 2.23 -4.62 5.07
C PHE A 139 1.29 -5.59 4.37
N VAL A 140 1.49 -5.81 3.07
CA VAL A 140 0.78 -6.79 2.26
C VAL A 140 1.77 -7.85 1.79
N ARG A 141 1.43 -9.13 1.92
CA ARG A 141 2.26 -10.26 1.44
C ARG A 141 1.39 -11.42 0.98
N ASN A 142 2.02 -12.43 0.35
CA ASN A 142 1.33 -13.63 -0.12
C ASN A 142 0.14 -13.31 -1.04
N PHE A 143 0.29 -12.30 -1.89
CA PHE A 143 -0.76 -11.88 -2.80
C PHE A 143 -0.93 -12.89 -3.93
N ALA A 144 -2.17 -13.29 -4.17
CA ALA A 144 -2.54 -14.20 -5.24
C ALA A 144 -3.83 -13.72 -5.90
N ARG A 145 -3.87 -13.82 -7.24
CA ARG A 145 -5.07 -13.62 -8.05
C ARG A 145 -5.40 -14.92 -8.77
N ASN A 146 -6.67 -15.33 -8.70
CA ASN A 146 -7.18 -16.45 -9.48
C ASN A 146 -8.55 -16.09 -10.06
N GLY A 147 -8.56 -15.72 -11.35
CA GLY A 147 -9.76 -15.21 -12.03
C GLY A 147 -10.33 -13.99 -11.32
N ASN A 148 -11.52 -14.15 -10.74
CA ASN A 148 -12.24 -13.11 -10.01
C ASN A 148 -11.97 -13.08 -8.50
N ALA A 149 -11.11 -13.96 -8.01
CA ALA A 149 -10.72 -14.03 -6.61
C ALA A 149 -9.34 -13.39 -6.37
N LEU A 150 -9.21 -12.75 -5.22
CA LEU A 150 -7.93 -12.31 -4.63
C LEU A 150 -7.77 -12.94 -3.26
N SER A 151 -6.55 -13.30 -2.91
CA SER A 151 -6.18 -13.70 -1.56
C SER A 151 -4.84 -13.08 -1.19
N PHE A 152 -4.71 -12.56 0.02
CA PHE A 152 -3.48 -11.97 0.52
C PHE A 152 -3.48 -11.87 2.04
N GLU A 153 -2.32 -11.64 2.64
CA GLU A 153 -2.19 -11.31 4.05
C GLU A 153 -1.89 -9.82 4.22
N ALA A 154 -2.56 -9.18 5.18
CA ALA A 154 -2.27 -7.80 5.54
C ALA A 154 -2.19 -7.58 7.05
N GLY A 155 -1.29 -6.71 7.49
CA GLY A 155 -1.12 -6.37 8.90
C GLY A 155 -0.33 -5.08 9.12
N GLY A 156 -0.41 -4.52 10.32
CA GLY A 156 0.37 -3.34 10.68
C GLY A 156 0.27 -2.99 12.16
N TYR A 157 1.09 -2.03 12.58
CA TYR A 157 1.26 -1.70 13.99
C TYR A 157 0.11 -0.86 14.58
N TYR A 158 -0.52 -0.02 13.76
CA TYR A 158 -1.52 0.93 14.24
C TYR A 158 -2.64 1.12 13.22
N LYS A 159 -3.84 0.66 13.58
CA LYS A 159 -5.07 0.74 12.77
C LYS A 159 -4.83 0.40 11.28
N PRO A 160 -4.24 -0.76 10.98
CA PRO A 160 -3.99 -1.16 9.60
C PRO A 160 -5.29 -1.24 8.81
N PHE A 161 -5.21 -0.96 7.52
CA PHE A 161 -6.33 -1.14 6.60
C PHE A 161 -5.84 -1.41 5.19
N VAL A 162 -6.74 -1.96 4.38
CA VAL A 162 -6.61 -2.02 2.93
C VAL A 162 -7.86 -1.44 2.27
N ARG A 163 -7.69 -0.78 1.13
CA ARG A 163 -8.76 -0.33 0.26
C ARG A 163 -8.64 -1.01 -1.08
N LEU A 164 -9.71 -1.70 -1.46
CA LEU A 164 -9.83 -2.43 -2.71
C LEU A 164 -10.56 -1.55 -3.72
N ALA A 165 -10.02 -1.38 -4.92
CA ALA A 165 -10.73 -0.78 -6.04
C ALA A 165 -11.42 -1.86 -6.88
N ASN A 166 -12.46 -1.45 -7.62
CA ASN A 166 -13.34 -2.32 -8.40
C ASN A 166 -13.98 -3.44 -7.57
N ALA A 167 -14.20 -3.18 -6.28
CA ALA A 167 -14.58 -4.21 -5.31
C ALA A 167 -16.01 -4.03 -4.76
N GLY A 168 -16.76 -3.03 -5.24
CA GLY A 168 -18.05 -2.62 -4.68
C GLY A 168 -19.14 -3.70 -4.70
N ALA A 169 -19.05 -4.70 -5.58
CA ALA A 169 -19.92 -5.88 -5.58
C ALA A 169 -19.29 -7.12 -4.91
N CYS A 170 -18.01 -7.07 -4.55
CA CYS A 170 -17.27 -8.24 -4.11
C CYS A 170 -17.56 -8.59 -2.65
N ARG A 171 -17.53 -9.89 -2.35
CA ARG A 171 -17.59 -10.44 -0.99
C ARG A 171 -16.18 -10.48 -0.43
N VAL A 172 -15.99 -9.94 0.77
CA VAL A 172 -14.69 -9.88 1.44
C VAL A 172 -14.76 -10.65 2.75
N LYS A 173 -13.75 -11.48 3.00
CA LYS A 173 -13.56 -12.19 4.27
C LYS A 173 -12.23 -11.80 4.91
N VAL A 174 -12.20 -11.76 6.24
CA VAL A 174 -10.98 -11.64 7.05
C VAL A 174 -10.90 -12.87 7.95
N ASN A 175 -9.81 -13.63 7.84
CA ASN A 175 -9.61 -14.91 8.55
C ASN A 175 -10.82 -15.84 8.41
N GLY A 176 -11.34 -15.97 7.19
CA GLY A 176 -12.50 -16.82 6.86
C GLY A 176 -13.88 -16.26 7.23
N ASN A 177 -13.96 -15.19 8.02
CA ASN A 177 -15.21 -14.58 8.45
C ASN A 177 -15.59 -13.38 7.56
N PRO A 178 -16.88 -13.11 7.29
CA PRO A 178 -17.29 -11.91 6.55
C PRO A 178 -16.68 -10.64 7.16
N ALA A 179 -16.03 -9.84 6.31
CA ALA A 179 -15.34 -8.63 6.73
C ALA A 179 -16.33 -7.50 7.06
N ARG A 180 -16.03 -6.71 8.09
CA ARG A 180 -16.68 -5.40 8.25
C ARG A 180 -16.09 -4.46 7.19
N THR A 181 -16.92 -4.08 6.22
CA THR A 181 -16.48 -3.26 5.08
C THR A 181 -17.16 -1.90 5.07
N ALA A 182 -16.42 -0.87 4.65
CA ALA A 182 -16.99 0.43 4.30
C ALA A 182 -16.90 0.58 2.78
N ARG A 183 -18.05 0.67 2.11
CA ARG A 183 -18.14 0.81 0.64
C ARG A 183 -18.32 2.29 0.28
N ALA A 184 -17.54 2.77 -0.68
CA ALA A 184 -17.66 4.12 -1.20
C ALA A 184 -18.33 4.13 -2.59
N GLN A 185 -18.85 5.30 -2.99
CA GLN A 185 -19.58 5.47 -4.25
C GLN A 185 -18.69 5.26 -5.49
N ASP A 186 -17.37 5.33 -5.33
CA ASP A 186 -16.35 5.13 -6.37
C ASP A 186 -15.99 3.65 -6.60
N ASN A 187 -16.86 2.71 -6.19
CA ASN A 187 -16.65 1.27 -6.32
C ASN A 187 -15.45 0.75 -5.50
N THR A 188 -15.02 1.49 -4.46
CA THR A 188 -13.99 1.04 -3.53
C THR A 188 -14.57 0.43 -2.24
N VAL A 189 -13.82 -0.50 -1.67
CA VAL A 189 -14.16 -1.17 -0.41
C VAL A 189 -12.99 -1.09 0.55
N ARG A 190 -13.19 -0.44 1.70
CA ARG A 190 -12.22 -0.40 2.78
C ARG A 190 -12.47 -1.54 3.76
N VAL A 191 -11.40 -2.22 4.15
CA VAL A 191 -11.36 -3.23 5.20
C VAL A 191 -10.42 -2.73 6.29
N ASP A 192 -10.97 -2.46 7.47
CA ASP A 192 -10.16 -2.13 8.65
C ASP A 192 -9.71 -3.44 9.33
N LEU A 193 -8.45 -3.46 9.75
CA LEU A 193 -7.78 -4.63 10.30
C LEU A 193 -7.38 -4.37 11.75
N THR A 194 -7.28 -5.44 12.52
CA THR A 194 -6.71 -5.34 13.87
C THR A 194 -5.20 -5.17 13.79
N GLY A 195 -4.65 -4.26 14.61
CA GLY A 195 -3.22 -4.04 14.74
C GLY A 195 -2.86 -3.82 16.21
N ALA A 196 -1.62 -4.14 16.56
CA ALA A 196 -1.10 -3.96 17.91
C ALA A 196 0.21 -3.17 17.85
N ALA A 197 0.39 -2.24 18.77
CA ALA A 197 1.65 -1.52 18.95
C ALA A 197 2.68 -2.45 19.61
N ALA A 198 3.22 -3.37 18.82
CA ALA A 198 4.20 -4.39 19.23
C ALA A 198 5.31 -4.46 18.17
N GLN A 199 6.43 -5.11 18.51
CA GLN A 199 7.54 -5.28 17.56
C GLN A 199 7.16 -6.19 16.37
N THR A 200 6.23 -7.13 16.58
CA THR A 200 5.76 -8.05 15.55
C THR A 200 4.44 -7.60 14.96
N VAL A 201 4.28 -7.81 13.65
CA VAL A 201 3.03 -7.54 12.94
C VAL A 201 2.13 -8.77 13.01
N THR A 202 0.88 -8.59 13.46
CA THR A 202 -0.16 -9.60 13.32
C THR A 202 -0.79 -9.49 11.94
N TYR A 203 -0.58 -10.51 11.12
CA TYR A 203 -1.18 -10.59 9.79
C TYR A 203 -2.56 -11.22 9.87
N GLN A 204 -3.47 -10.72 9.02
CA GLN A 204 -4.80 -11.26 8.81
C GLN A 204 -4.93 -11.66 7.34
N HIS A 205 -5.46 -12.86 7.11
CA HIS A 205 -5.73 -13.38 5.78
C HIS A 205 -7.00 -12.75 5.22
N ILE A 206 -6.96 -12.28 3.98
CA ILE A 206 -8.06 -11.58 3.33
C ILE A 206 -8.37 -12.27 2.01
N ASP A 207 -9.63 -12.69 1.86
CA ASP A 207 -10.17 -13.23 0.62
C ASP A 207 -11.19 -12.27 0.03
N VAL A 208 -11.10 -12.03 -1.27
CA VAL A 208 -12.03 -11.19 -2.03
C VAL A 208 -12.55 -12.00 -3.20
N VAL A 209 -13.87 -12.08 -3.37
CA VAL A 209 -14.50 -12.76 -4.50
C VAL A 209 -15.51 -11.82 -5.15
N CYS A 210 -15.29 -11.52 -6.43
CA CYS A 210 -16.18 -10.77 -7.31
C CYS A 210 -16.89 -11.78 -8.22
#